data_AF-A0A2N7BIZ6-F1
#
_entry.id   AF-A0A2N7BIZ6-F1
#
_cell.length_a   1.000
_cell.length_b   1.000
_cell.length_c   1.000
_cell.angle_alpha   90.00
_cell.angle_beta   90.00
_cell.angle_gamma   90.00
#
_symmetry.space_group_name_H-M   'P 1'
#
loop_
_entity.id
_entity.type
_entity.pdbx_description
1 polymer ?
#
loop_
_entity_poly.entity_id
_entity_poly.type
_entity_poly.pdbx_seq_one_letter_code
_entity_poly.pdbx_strand_id
1 'polypeptide(L)'
;MKPTVNVNQRDVLNLQEKLAMLALPPRKRVWILKTLGRWEKAKTRKRIQQQKDIHGQALAPKKRNKRGKVMRRMAKGLTPYVRNANTLDLTWSNPLTAKIAARHHLGQKQKMTKRQMQKRWGKPNYSAPCSKGQARKMRELGYTVPRKSGKGRKKPTLKLLMATITYGQAGQIIRELSNQPRVSAWDIPLKERQILGSKEREVTRQLITIFEQARKRK
;
A
#
# COMPACT_ATOMS: atom_id res chain seq x y z
N MET A 1 44.03 3.01 28.04
CA MET A 1 43.80 3.43 26.65
C MET A 1 42.45 4.15 26.60
N LYS A 2 42.40 5.46 26.31
CA LYS A 2 41.12 6.19 26.21
C LYS A 2 40.49 5.87 24.85
N PRO A 3 39.28 5.30 24.78
CA PRO A 3 38.65 5.05 23.49
C PRO A 3 38.27 6.39 22.85
N THR A 4 39.03 6.81 21.84
CA THR A 4 38.69 7.95 21.00
C THR A 4 37.66 7.51 19.98
N VAL A 5 36.39 7.88 20.20
CA VAL A 5 35.33 7.70 19.21
C VAL A 5 35.46 8.81 18.17
N ASN A 6 36.14 8.53 17.06
CA ASN A 6 36.18 9.43 15.91
C ASN A 6 34.84 9.32 15.16
N VAL A 7 33.87 10.15 15.55
CA VAL A 7 32.63 10.31 14.78
C VAL A 7 32.96 11.13 13.53
N ASN A 8 32.67 10.59 12.35
CA ASN A 8 32.86 11.29 11.09
C ASN A 8 32.03 12.59 11.11
N GLN A 9 32.70 13.75 11.20
CA GLN A 9 32.09 15.07 11.44
C GLN A 9 31.00 15.45 10.43
N ARG A 10 30.95 14.76 9.28
CA ARG A 10 30.02 15.04 8.18
C ARG A 10 28.67 14.29 8.26
N ASP A 11 28.54 13.30 9.14
CA ASP A 11 27.42 12.34 9.06
C ASP A 11 26.46 12.35 10.25
N VAL A 12 26.80 13.03 11.35
CA VAL A 12 25.92 13.22 12.51
C VAL A 12 25.97 14.69 12.87
N LEU A 13 24.82 15.38 12.88
CA LEU A 13 24.75 16.75 13.41
C LEU A 13 25.42 16.78 14.77
N ASN A 14 26.43 17.63 14.93
CA ASN A 14 27.06 17.83 16.23
C ASN A 14 25.98 18.35 17.20
N LEU A 15 26.02 17.97 18.47
CA LEU A 15 25.07 18.43 19.49
C LEU A 15 24.93 19.97 19.47
N GLN A 16 26.05 20.67 19.25
CA GLN A 16 26.12 22.11 19.09
C GLN A 16 25.26 22.63 17.93
N GLU A 17 25.27 21.96 16.77
CA GLU A 17 24.46 22.36 15.61
C GLU A 17 22.97 22.13 15.85
N LYS A 18 22.61 21.04 16.54
CA LYS A 18 21.22 20.77 16.94
C LYS A 18 20.72 21.85 17.89
N LEU A 19 21.54 22.22 18.88
CA LEU A 19 21.22 23.31 19.82
C LEU A 19 21.13 24.65 19.10
N ALA A 20 22.06 24.96 18.19
CA ALA A 20 22.04 26.19 17.40
C ALA A 20 20.79 26.27 16.52
N MET A 21 20.35 25.15 15.94
CA MET A 21 19.11 25.08 15.17
C MET A 21 17.86 25.32 16.04
N LEU A 22 17.84 24.79 17.26
CA LEU A 22 16.75 25.01 18.23
C LEU A 22 16.71 26.46 18.74
N ALA A 23 17.87 27.08 18.89
CA ALA A 23 18.02 28.47 19.30
C ALA A 23 17.56 29.47 18.22
N LEU A 24 17.35 29.03 16.97
CA LEU A 24 16.87 29.93 15.91
C LEU A 24 15.46 30.47 16.20
N PRO A 25 15.17 31.71 15.73
CA PRO A 25 13.82 32.27 15.79
C PRO A 25 12.78 31.32 15.15
N PRO A 26 11.55 31.23 15.70
CA PRO A 26 10.52 30.32 15.21
C PRO A 26 10.28 30.43 13.69
N ARG A 27 10.29 31.66 13.14
CA ARG A 27 10.13 31.90 11.70
C ARG A 27 11.20 31.20 10.86
N LYS A 28 12.47 31.23 11.30
CA LYS A 28 13.58 30.57 10.60
C LYS A 28 13.47 29.06 10.70
N ARG A 29 13.11 28.49 11.86
CA ARG A 29 12.89 27.05 12.02
C ARG A 29 11.75 26.53 11.13
N VAL A 30 10.61 27.23 11.09
CA VAL A 30 9.49 26.90 10.19
C VAL A 30 9.93 26.92 8.73
N TRP A 31 10.75 27.90 8.34
CA TRP A 31 11.30 27.97 6.99
C TRP A 31 12.20 26.76 6.67
N ILE A 32 13.14 26.41 7.56
CA ILE A 32 14.03 25.25 7.40
C ILE A 32 13.20 23.98 7.21
N LEU A 33 12.22 23.75 8.09
CA LEU A 33 11.33 22.59 8.01
C LEU A 33 10.59 22.56 6.67
N LYS A 34 9.94 23.66 6.25
CA LYS A 34 9.23 23.70 4.95
C LYS A 34 10.16 23.40 3.79
N THR A 35 11.39 23.91 3.81
CA THR A 35 12.40 23.65 2.76
C THR A 35 12.80 22.19 2.73
N LEU A 36 13.06 21.57 3.89
CA LEU A 36 13.35 20.14 4.01
C LEU A 36 12.19 19.28 3.50
N GLY A 37 10.95 19.63 3.87
CA GLY A 37 9.76 18.91 3.42
C GLY A 37 9.51 19.03 1.90
N ARG A 38 9.82 20.18 1.28
CA ARG A 38 9.79 20.35 -0.18
C ARG A 38 10.85 19.49 -0.88
N TRP A 39 12.05 19.41 -0.31
CA TRP A 39 13.12 18.55 -0.80
C TRP A 39 12.71 17.07 -0.73
N GLU A 40 12.17 16.62 0.39
CA GLU A 40 11.74 15.23 0.58
C GLU A 40 10.58 14.87 -0.36
N LYS A 41 9.64 15.80 -0.57
CA LYS A 41 8.58 15.67 -1.59
C LYS A 41 9.16 15.49 -3.00
N ALA A 42 10.18 16.26 -3.36
CA ALA A 42 10.84 16.14 -4.67
C ALA A 42 11.53 14.77 -4.84
N LYS A 43 12.22 14.28 -3.80
CA LYS A 43 12.81 12.93 -3.79
C LYS A 43 11.76 11.84 -3.89
N THR A 44 10.67 11.93 -3.13
CA THR A 44 9.53 11.01 -3.20
C THR A 44 8.95 10.97 -4.61
N ARG A 45 8.76 12.13 -5.26
CA ARG A 45 8.28 12.22 -6.65
C ARG A 45 9.23 11.52 -7.62
N LYS A 46 10.55 11.73 -7.48
CA LYS A 46 11.58 11.09 -8.32
C LYS A 46 11.56 9.57 -8.14
N ARG A 47 11.48 9.08 -6.90
CA ARG A 47 11.36 7.64 -6.58
C ARG A 47 10.12 7.00 -7.20
N ILE A 48 8.96 7.65 -7.08
CA ILE A 48 7.72 7.20 -7.72
C ILE A 48 7.86 7.20 -9.25
N GLN A 49 8.50 8.21 -9.85
CA GLN A 49 8.73 8.23 -11.29
C GLN A 49 9.64 7.10 -11.76
N GLN A 50 10.70 6.82 -11.01
CA GLN A 50 11.68 5.76 -11.27
C GLN A 50 11.20 4.37 -10.86
N GLN A 51 10.11 4.27 -10.09
CA GLN A 51 9.61 3.04 -9.50
C GLN A 51 10.64 2.35 -8.59
N LYS A 52 11.31 3.17 -7.78
CA LYS A 52 12.28 2.70 -6.77
C LYS A 52 11.83 3.05 -5.35
N ASP A 53 12.25 2.26 -4.38
CA ASP A 53 12.06 2.52 -2.96
C ASP A 53 13.18 3.44 -2.40
N ILE A 54 13.24 3.59 -1.07
CA ILE A 54 14.28 4.36 -0.34
C ILE A 54 15.67 3.72 -0.47
N HIS A 55 15.72 2.40 -0.66
CA HIS A 55 16.96 1.63 -0.78
C HIS A 55 17.47 1.53 -2.22
N GLY A 56 16.67 1.98 -3.20
CA GLY A 56 16.98 1.91 -4.62
C GLY A 56 16.46 0.65 -5.32
N GLN A 57 15.76 -0.24 -4.60
CA GLN A 57 15.17 -1.46 -5.15
C GLN A 57 13.90 -1.14 -5.93
N ALA A 58 13.59 -1.99 -6.92
CA ALA A 58 12.38 -1.83 -7.74
C ALA A 58 11.11 -2.09 -6.91
N LEU A 59 10.11 -1.22 -7.06
CA LEU A 59 8.84 -1.37 -6.38
C LEU A 59 8.07 -2.60 -6.86
N ALA A 60 7.43 -3.31 -5.93
CA ALA A 60 6.59 -4.45 -6.25
C ALA A 60 5.47 -4.08 -7.26
N PRO A 61 5.34 -4.83 -8.37
CA PRO A 61 4.41 -4.52 -9.45
C PRO A 61 2.94 -4.69 -9.03
N LYS A 62 2.02 -4.34 -9.93
CA LYS A 62 0.58 -4.55 -9.73
C LYS A 62 0.23 -6.04 -9.80
N LYS A 63 -0.75 -6.47 -8.99
CA LYS A 63 -1.32 -7.83 -9.07
C LYS A 63 -2.12 -7.94 -10.38
N ARG A 64 -1.78 -8.93 -11.23
CA ARG A 64 -2.25 -9.17 -12.61
C ARG A 64 -1.47 -8.34 -13.65
N ASN A 65 -1.10 -8.95 -14.78
CA ASN A 65 -0.22 -8.49 -15.89
C ASN A 65 -0.56 -7.11 -16.53
N LYS A 66 -0.81 -6.08 -15.72
CA LYS A 66 -1.03 -4.72 -16.16
C LYS A 66 0.31 -4.00 -16.12
N ARG A 67 0.95 -3.89 -17.29
CA ARG A 67 2.15 -3.07 -17.50
C ARG A 67 1.81 -1.64 -17.07
N GLY A 68 2.35 -1.18 -15.94
CA GLY A 68 2.08 0.18 -15.47
C GLY A 68 2.62 0.48 -14.09
N LYS A 69 3.22 1.67 -13.95
CA LYS A 69 3.82 2.12 -12.68
C LYS A 69 2.77 2.15 -11.55
N VAL A 70 3.20 1.78 -10.34
CA VAL A 70 2.44 1.89 -9.10
C VAL A 70 2.58 3.28 -8.49
N MET A 71 1.59 3.69 -7.70
CA MET A 71 1.64 4.92 -6.89
C MET A 71 1.90 6.24 -7.66
N ARG A 72 1.69 6.28 -8.99
CA ARG A 72 1.95 7.46 -9.86
C ARG A 72 1.36 8.76 -9.32
N ARG A 73 0.14 8.70 -8.79
CA ARG A 73 -0.59 9.87 -8.27
C ARG A 73 -0.31 10.14 -6.79
N MET A 74 0.46 9.29 -6.11
CA MET A 74 0.72 9.43 -4.68
C MET A 74 1.60 10.65 -4.37
N ALA A 75 2.47 11.06 -5.30
CA ALA A 75 3.21 12.31 -5.16
C ALA A 75 2.33 13.56 -5.27
N LYS A 76 1.14 13.46 -5.89
CA LYS A 76 0.22 14.59 -6.06
C LYS A 76 -0.44 14.90 -4.72
N GLY A 77 -0.37 16.16 -4.30
CA GLY A 77 -0.97 16.61 -3.04
C GLY A 77 -0.17 16.26 -1.79
N LEU A 78 1.04 15.69 -1.91
CA LEU A 78 1.96 15.56 -0.78
C LEU A 78 2.45 16.97 -0.41
N THR A 79 2.26 17.39 0.83
CA THR A 79 2.55 18.75 1.29
C THR A 79 3.19 18.72 2.68
N PRO A 80 4.21 19.57 2.91
CA PRO A 80 4.78 19.74 4.24
C PRO A 80 3.85 20.60 5.10
N TYR A 81 3.29 19.99 6.15
CA TYR A 81 2.49 20.66 7.18
C TYR A 81 3.35 20.86 8.42
N VAL A 82 3.59 22.12 8.80
CA VAL A 82 4.33 22.44 10.01
C VAL A 82 3.33 22.51 11.16
N ARG A 83 3.44 21.62 12.15
CA ARG A 83 2.55 21.65 13.34
C ARG A 83 2.97 22.72 14.33
N ASN A 84 4.28 22.84 14.54
CA ASN A 84 4.91 23.86 15.37
C ASN A 84 6.32 24.14 14.82
N ALA A 85 7.05 25.07 15.44
CA ALA A 85 8.40 25.42 14.97
C ALA A 85 9.41 24.26 14.97
N ASN A 86 9.10 23.10 15.56
CA ASN A 86 10.01 21.97 15.72
C ASN A 86 9.59 20.72 14.93
N THR A 87 8.35 20.66 14.42
CA THR A 87 7.80 19.44 13.83
C THR A 87 7.09 19.72 12.51
N LEU A 88 7.35 18.84 11.54
CA LEU A 88 6.74 18.87 10.22
C LEU A 88 6.24 17.49 9.85
N ASP A 89 4.98 17.43 9.43
CA ASP A 89 4.36 16.26 8.85
C ASP A 89 4.37 16.39 7.34
N LEU A 90 4.95 15.41 6.65
CA LEU A 90 4.85 15.30 5.20
C LEU A 90 3.69 14.37 4.85
N THR A 91 2.51 14.94 4.59
CA THR A 91 1.28 14.17 4.38
C THR A 91 0.39 14.81 3.31
N TRP A 92 -0.80 14.25 3.09
CA TRP A 92 -1.81 14.74 2.16
C TRP A 92 -2.93 15.42 2.94
N SER A 93 -3.54 16.45 2.33
CA SER A 93 -4.77 17.06 2.84
C SER A 93 -5.89 16.03 3.03
N ASN A 94 -6.02 15.07 2.09
CA ASN A 94 -7.01 14.00 2.19
C ASN A 94 -6.51 12.85 3.10
N PRO A 95 -7.17 12.58 4.24
CA PRO A 95 -6.75 11.53 5.17
C PRO A 95 -6.86 10.12 4.58
N LEU A 96 -7.77 9.89 3.63
CA LEU A 96 -7.88 8.59 2.94
C LEU A 96 -6.63 8.31 2.08
N THR A 97 -6.11 9.32 1.40
CA THR A 97 -4.88 9.21 0.61
C THR A 97 -3.69 8.91 1.53
N ALA A 98 -3.58 9.61 2.65
CA ALA A 98 -2.54 9.36 3.66
C ALA A 98 -2.62 7.93 4.21
N LYS A 99 -3.81 7.45 4.58
CA LYS A 99 -4.03 6.06 5.03
C LYS A 99 -3.65 5.04 3.96
N ILE A 100 -4.00 5.29 2.69
CA ILE A 100 -3.64 4.39 1.58
C ILE A 100 -2.11 4.37 1.40
N ALA A 101 -1.46 5.54 1.42
CA ALA A 101 -0.01 5.63 1.31
C ALA A 101 0.71 4.88 2.43
N ALA A 102 0.27 5.06 3.68
CA ALA A 102 0.82 4.36 4.84
C ALA A 102 0.67 2.84 4.71
N ARG A 103 -0.50 2.35 4.28
CA ARG A 103 -0.69 0.91 4.04
C ARG A 103 0.27 0.36 2.98
N HIS A 104 0.46 1.09 1.89
CA HIS A 104 1.42 0.69 0.86
C HIS A 104 2.86 0.76 1.36
N HIS A 105 3.20 1.78 2.14
CA HIS A 105 4.53 1.97 2.71
C HIS A 105 4.93 0.81 3.62
N LEU A 106 4.02 0.38 4.50
CA LEU A 106 4.24 -0.69 5.48
C LEU A 106 3.84 -2.09 4.98
N GLY A 107 3.23 -2.22 3.80
CA GLY A 107 2.69 -3.49 3.32
C GLY A 107 1.52 -4.04 4.15
N GLN A 108 0.78 -3.17 4.85
CA GLN A 108 -0.33 -3.58 5.71
C GLN A 108 -1.43 -4.31 4.92
N LYS A 109 -1.90 -5.43 5.48
CA LYS A 109 -3.03 -6.18 4.94
C LYS A 109 -4.28 -5.30 4.89
N GLN A 110 -5.03 -5.41 3.79
CA GLN A 110 -6.31 -4.72 3.65
C GLN A 110 -7.45 -5.68 3.98
N LYS A 111 -8.17 -5.43 5.07
CA LYS A 111 -9.42 -6.14 5.38
C LYS A 111 -10.51 -5.73 4.39
N MET A 112 -11.11 -6.72 3.73
CA MET A 112 -12.24 -6.54 2.83
C MET A 112 -13.45 -7.26 3.42
N THR A 113 -14.61 -6.61 3.44
CA THR A 113 -15.84 -7.20 3.96
C THR A 113 -16.87 -7.47 2.85
N LYS A 114 -17.77 -8.43 3.11
CA LYS A 114 -18.91 -8.73 2.22
C LYS A 114 -19.74 -7.47 1.91
N ARG A 115 -19.98 -6.61 2.90
CA ARG A 115 -20.73 -5.36 2.74
C ARG A 115 -20.02 -4.37 1.81
N GLN A 116 -18.70 -4.22 1.94
CA GLN A 116 -17.90 -3.36 1.06
C GLN A 116 -17.94 -3.83 -0.39
N MET A 117 -17.93 -5.14 -0.59
CA MET A 117 -18.01 -5.76 -1.92
C MET A 117 -19.38 -5.54 -2.55
N GLN A 118 -20.46 -5.74 -1.79
CA GLN A 118 -21.82 -5.44 -2.23
C GLN A 118 -22.01 -3.97 -2.58
N LYS A 119 -21.43 -3.05 -1.79
CA LYS A 119 -21.48 -1.62 -2.11
C LYS A 119 -20.74 -1.29 -3.41
N ARG A 120 -19.65 -2.01 -3.72
CA ARG A 120 -18.81 -1.75 -4.90
C ARG A 120 -19.37 -2.36 -6.19
N TRP A 121 -19.94 -3.55 -6.11
CA TRP A 121 -20.32 -4.35 -7.29
C TRP A 121 -21.80 -4.77 -7.30
N GLY A 122 -22.59 -4.32 -6.32
CA GLY A 122 -23.98 -4.71 -6.18
C GLY A 122 -24.15 -6.12 -5.60
N LYS A 123 -25.40 -6.60 -5.64
CA LYS A 123 -25.72 -7.99 -5.31
C LYS A 123 -25.59 -8.85 -6.59
N PRO A 124 -24.95 -10.02 -6.53
CA PRO A 124 -24.97 -10.96 -7.64
C PRO A 124 -26.40 -11.36 -7.99
N ASN A 125 -26.67 -11.55 -9.29
CA ASN A 125 -27.91 -12.19 -9.71
C ASN A 125 -27.80 -13.70 -9.42
N TYR A 126 -28.47 -14.15 -8.35
CA TYR A 126 -28.41 -15.56 -7.92
C TYR A 126 -29.15 -16.51 -8.85
N SER A 127 -30.12 -16.00 -9.64
CA SER A 127 -30.89 -16.77 -10.61
C SER A 127 -30.18 -16.91 -11.96
N ALA A 128 -29.12 -16.13 -12.20
CA ALA A 128 -28.32 -16.26 -13.42
C ALA A 128 -27.63 -17.64 -13.47
N PRO A 129 -27.24 -18.11 -14.67
CA PRO A 129 -26.39 -19.28 -14.83
C PRO A 129 -25.12 -19.25 -13.97
N CYS A 130 -24.69 -20.42 -13.48
CA CYS A 130 -23.44 -20.57 -12.74
C CYS A 130 -22.24 -20.03 -13.55
N SER A 131 -21.30 -19.33 -12.88
CA SER A 131 -20.08 -18.87 -13.54
C SER A 131 -19.14 -20.03 -13.91
N LYS A 132 -18.32 -19.85 -14.95
CA LYS A 132 -17.30 -20.84 -15.35
C LYS A 132 -16.33 -21.20 -14.20
N GLY A 133 -16.01 -20.22 -13.35
CA GLY A 133 -15.17 -20.42 -12.17
C GLY A 133 -15.83 -21.29 -11.10
N GLN A 134 -17.11 -21.06 -10.81
CA GLN A 134 -17.87 -21.92 -9.90
C GLN A 134 -18.02 -23.34 -10.46
N ALA A 135 -18.31 -23.49 -11.75
CA ALA A 135 -18.40 -24.81 -12.39
C ALA A 135 -17.08 -25.59 -12.29
N ARG A 136 -15.94 -24.91 -12.51
CA ARG A 136 -14.62 -25.50 -12.31
C ARG A 136 -14.41 -25.91 -10.86
N LYS A 137 -14.75 -25.04 -9.91
CA LYS A 137 -14.58 -25.31 -8.47
C LYS A 137 -15.43 -26.48 -7.98
N MET A 138 -16.70 -26.57 -8.41
CA MET A 138 -17.55 -27.73 -8.10
C MET A 138 -16.92 -29.03 -8.58
N ARG A 139 -16.35 -29.04 -9.79
CA ARG A 139 -15.69 -30.23 -10.34
C ARG A 139 -14.41 -30.59 -9.58
N GLU A 140 -13.62 -29.59 -9.17
CA GLU A 140 -12.44 -29.79 -8.31
C GLU A 140 -12.83 -30.37 -6.94
N LEU A 141 -13.95 -29.93 -6.37
CA LEU A 141 -14.49 -30.43 -5.10
C LEU A 141 -15.22 -31.77 -5.22
N GLY A 142 -15.21 -32.42 -6.40
CA GLY A 142 -15.78 -33.75 -6.57
C GLY A 142 -17.29 -33.80 -6.79
N TYR A 143 -17.93 -32.69 -7.16
CA TYR A 143 -19.35 -32.68 -7.50
C TYR A 143 -19.66 -33.65 -8.65
N THR A 144 -20.70 -34.48 -8.46
CA THR A 144 -21.15 -35.48 -9.44
C THR A 144 -22.64 -35.36 -9.66
N VAL A 145 -23.10 -35.72 -10.86
CA VAL A 145 -24.52 -35.78 -11.25
C VAL A 145 -24.87 -37.21 -11.65
N PRO A 146 -26.13 -37.66 -11.50
CA PRO A 146 -26.55 -38.95 -12.02
C PRO A 146 -26.34 -39.04 -13.53
N ARG A 147 -26.08 -40.25 -14.04
CA ARG A 147 -26.05 -40.48 -15.48
C ARG A 147 -27.47 -40.41 -16.04
N LYS A 148 -27.60 -39.92 -17.29
CA LYS A 148 -28.90 -39.86 -18.00
C LYS A 148 -29.40 -41.26 -18.36
N SER A 149 -28.48 -42.19 -18.61
CA SER A 149 -28.74 -43.59 -18.88
C SER A 149 -27.79 -44.48 -18.07
N GLY A 150 -28.31 -45.60 -17.55
CA GLY A 150 -27.58 -46.57 -16.75
C GLY A 150 -27.39 -46.21 -15.27
N LYS A 151 -26.85 -47.16 -14.50
CA LYS A 151 -26.55 -46.98 -13.07
C LYS A 151 -25.28 -46.14 -12.87
N GLY A 152 -25.27 -45.28 -11.86
CA GLY A 152 -24.08 -44.56 -11.38
C GLY A 152 -24.08 -43.05 -11.58
N ARG A 153 -23.01 -42.42 -11.09
CA ARG A 153 -22.79 -40.95 -11.12
C ARG A 153 -21.65 -40.61 -12.07
N LYS A 154 -21.66 -39.41 -12.63
CA LYS A 154 -20.59 -38.88 -13.49
C LYS A 154 -20.17 -37.48 -13.08
N LYS A 155 -18.93 -37.12 -13.37
CA LYS A 155 -18.46 -35.73 -13.26
C LYS A 155 -19.05 -34.92 -14.42
N PRO A 156 -19.86 -33.89 -14.16
CA PRO A 156 -20.48 -33.09 -15.22
C PRO A 156 -19.46 -32.23 -15.96
N THR A 157 -19.73 -31.94 -17.24
CA THR A 157 -18.95 -30.98 -18.03
C THR A 157 -19.25 -29.55 -17.57
N LEU A 158 -18.32 -28.61 -17.84
CA LEU A 158 -18.53 -27.20 -17.46
C LEU A 158 -19.77 -26.61 -18.15
N LYS A 159 -20.00 -26.93 -19.43
CA LYS A 159 -21.18 -26.45 -20.19
C LYS A 159 -22.48 -26.95 -19.56
N LEU A 160 -22.52 -28.22 -19.14
CA LEU A 160 -23.69 -28.80 -18.48
C LEU A 160 -23.99 -28.09 -17.15
N LEU A 161 -22.96 -27.86 -16.32
CA LEU A 161 -23.11 -27.16 -15.04
C LEU A 161 -23.63 -25.74 -15.21
N MET A 162 -23.09 -25.01 -16.19
CA MET A 162 -23.52 -23.64 -16.48
C MET A 162 -24.97 -23.59 -16.99
N ALA A 163 -25.42 -24.59 -17.73
CA ALA A 163 -26.80 -24.64 -18.24
C ALA A 163 -27.83 -25.09 -17.20
N THR A 164 -27.43 -25.91 -16.22
CA THR A 164 -28.37 -26.58 -15.29
C THR A 164 -28.44 -25.94 -13.91
N ILE A 165 -27.33 -25.36 -13.43
CA ILE A 165 -27.22 -24.86 -12.06
C ILE A 165 -27.17 -23.34 -12.06
N THR A 166 -27.98 -22.72 -11.20
CA THR A 166 -27.95 -21.27 -11.00
C THR A 166 -26.73 -20.83 -10.18
N TYR A 167 -26.38 -19.55 -10.27
CA TYR A 167 -25.26 -18.97 -9.54
C TYR A 167 -25.38 -19.17 -8.02
N GLY A 168 -26.60 -19.03 -7.49
CA GLY A 168 -26.91 -19.25 -6.07
C GLY A 168 -26.77 -20.70 -5.66
N GLN A 169 -27.36 -21.63 -6.43
CA GLN A 169 -27.25 -23.07 -6.17
C GLN A 169 -25.80 -23.54 -6.20
N ALA A 170 -25.03 -23.13 -7.21
CA ALA A 170 -23.61 -23.45 -7.31
C ALA A 170 -22.81 -22.94 -6.10
N GLY A 171 -23.12 -21.73 -5.62
CA GLY A 171 -22.50 -21.16 -4.42
C GLY A 171 -22.77 -21.98 -3.15
N GLN A 172 -24.01 -22.47 -2.98
CA GLN A 172 -24.38 -23.33 -1.85
C GLN A 172 -23.68 -24.70 -1.94
N ILE A 173 -23.71 -25.36 -3.11
CA ILE A 173 -23.04 -26.65 -3.35
C ILE A 173 -21.54 -26.53 -3.06
N ILE A 174 -20.88 -25.47 -3.57
CA ILE A 174 -19.46 -25.24 -3.31
C ILE A 174 -19.19 -25.13 -1.81
N ARG A 175 -20.08 -24.47 -1.06
CA ARG A 175 -19.91 -24.30 0.39
C ARG A 175 -20.05 -25.61 1.15
N GLU A 176 -21.03 -26.42 0.79
CA GLU A 176 -21.26 -27.74 1.40
C GLU A 176 -20.08 -28.68 1.11
N LEU A 177 -19.62 -28.71 -0.14
CA LEU A 177 -18.49 -29.56 -0.53
C LEU A 177 -17.13 -29.06 0.01
N SER A 178 -16.95 -27.75 0.21
CA SER A 178 -15.66 -27.23 0.68
C SER A 178 -15.46 -27.36 2.18
N ASN A 179 -16.53 -27.58 2.96
CA ASN A 179 -16.51 -27.61 4.42
C ASN A 179 -15.81 -26.39 5.07
N GLN A 180 -15.82 -25.24 4.38
CA GLN A 180 -15.19 -24.01 4.87
C GLN A 180 -16.19 -23.16 5.68
N PRO A 181 -15.73 -22.51 6.77
CA PRO A 181 -16.58 -21.64 7.56
C PRO A 181 -17.08 -20.44 6.73
N ARG A 182 -18.25 -19.91 7.10
CA ARG A 182 -18.79 -18.70 6.47
C ARG A 182 -17.96 -17.48 6.87
N VAL A 183 -17.16 -16.97 5.93
CA VAL A 183 -16.32 -15.79 6.16
C VAL A 183 -17.04 -14.52 5.68
N SER A 184 -17.24 -13.54 6.56
CA SER A 184 -17.83 -12.23 6.24
C SER A 184 -16.78 -11.16 5.90
N ALA A 185 -15.50 -11.41 6.25
CA ALA A 185 -14.38 -10.53 5.99
C ALA A 185 -13.08 -11.31 5.79
N TRP A 186 -12.25 -10.90 4.85
CA TRP A 186 -10.96 -11.53 4.55
C TRP A 186 -9.85 -10.50 4.37
N ASP A 187 -8.63 -10.92 4.65
CA ASP A 187 -7.45 -10.07 4.47
C ASP A 187 -6.88 -10.20 3.05
N ILE A 188 -6.65 -9.06 2.42
CA ILE A 188 -5.98 -8.96 1.13
C ILE A 188 -4.52 -8.59 1.41
N PRO A 189 -3.55 -9.48 1.12
CA PRO A 189 -2.14 -9.16 1.33
C PRO A 189 -1.71 -8.05 0.38
N LEU A 190 -1.02 -7.06 0.93
CA LEU A 190 -0.47 -5.94 0.18
C LEU A 190 1.05 -6.01 0.22
N LYS A 191 1.69 -5.86 -0.94
CA LYS A 191 3.16 -5.78 -1.00
C LYS A 191 3.64 -4.42 -0.49
N GLU A 192 4.68 -4.46 0.32
CA GLU A 192 5.38 -3.29 0.84
C GLU A 192 6.03 -2.47 -0.28
N ARG A 193 5.98 -1.14 -0.15
CA ARG A 193 6.48 -0.16 -1.11
C ARG A 193 6.96 1.08 -0.36
N GLN A 194 8.19 1.02 0.16
CA GLN A 194 8.80 2.10 0.94
C GLN A 194 9.16 3.30 0.06
N ILE A 195 8.17 4.14 -0.23
CA ILE A 195 8.32 5.32 -1.12
C ILE A 195 8.42 6.67 -0.40
N LEU A 196 8.22 6.71 0.92
CA LEU A 196 8.19 7.92 1.73
C LEU A 196 9.36 7.91 2.71
N GLY A 197 9.94 9.07 2.98
CA GLY A 197 11.10 9.20 3.85
C GLY A 197 12.41 9.00 3.09
N SER A 198 13.52 9.37 3.71
CA SER A 198 14.87 9.22 3.17
C SER A 198 15.77 8.62 4.25
N LYS A 199 16.95 8.12 3.85
CA LYS A 199 17.95 7.65 4.79
C LYS A 199 18.36 8.79 5.72
N GLU A 200 18.50 8.51 7.01
CA GLU A 200 18.82 9.51 8.03
C GLU A 200 20.03 10.37 7.64
N ARG A 201 21.12 9.75 7.17
CA ARG A 201 22.33 10.45 6.69
C ARG A 201 22.06 11.45 5.57
N GLU A 202 21.14 11.17 4.66
CA GLU A 202 20.79 12.12 3.58
C GLU A 202 19.96 13.28 4.11
N VAL A 203 19.09 13.00 5.09
CA VAL A 203 18.28 14.02 5.75
C VAL A 203 19.15 14.95 6.58
N THR A 204 20.10 14.42 7.36
CA THR A 204 21.01 15.23 8.19
C THR A 204 21.89 16.14 7.34
N ARG A 205 22.51 15.60 6.28
CA ARG A 205 23.30 16.40 5.32
C ARG A 205 22.48 17.53 4.71
N GLN A 206 21.26 17.23 4.24
CA GLN A 206 20.39 18.25 3.68
C GLN A 206 19.98 19.30 4.72
N LEU A 207 19.75 18.89 5.97
CA LEU A 207 19.41 19.80 7.06
C LEU A 207 20.53 20.80 7.33
N ILE A 208 21.79 20.34 7.38
CA ILE A 208 22.97 21.19 7.56
C ILE A 208 23.05 22.23 6.44
N THR A 209 22.91 21.81 5.18
CA THR A 209 22.90 22.73 4.03
C THR A 209 21.80 23.79 4.14
N ILE A 210 20.58 23.41 4.54
CA ILE A 210 19.47 24.35 4.70
C ILE A 210 19.71 25.28 5.91
N PHE A 211 20.33 24.78 6.98
CA PHE A 211 20.67 25.57 8.17
C PHE A 211 21.69 26.65 7.83
N GLU A 212 22.74 26.34 7.08
CA GLU A 212 23.71 27.33 6.59
C GLU A 212 23.05 28.41 5.72
N GLN A 213 22.12 28.01 4.84
CA GLN A 213 21.33 28.96 4.05
C GLN A 213 20.45 29.86 4.94
N ALA A 214 19.88 29.31 6.01
CA ALA A 214 19.06 30.07 6.96
C ALA A 214 19.88 31.11 7.75
N ARG A 215 21.16 30.84 8.03
CA ARG A 215 22.07 31.81 8.67
C ARG A 215 22.35 33.01 7.78
N LYS A 216 22.52 32.79 6.47
CA LYS A 216 22.79 33.85 5.48
C LYS A 216 21.55 34.69 5.14
N ARG A 217 20.35 34.17 5.44
CA ARG A 217 19.08 34.85 5.19
C ARG A 217 18.82 35.91 6.29
N LYS A 218 18.74 37.17 5.88
CA LYS A 218 18.31 38.29 6.74
C LYS A 218 16.91 38.01 7.29
#